data_AF-E1Z3Y3-F1
#
_entry.id   AF-E1Z3Y3-F1
#
_cell.length_a   1.000
_cell.length_b   1.000
_cell.length_c   1.000
_cell.angle_alpha   90.00
_cell.angle_beta   90.00
_cell.angle_gamma   90.00
#
_symmetry.space_group_name_H-M   'P 1'
#
loop_
_entity.id
_entity.type
_entity.pdbx_description
1 polymer ?
#
loop_
_entity_poly.entity_id
_entity_poly.type
_entity_poly.pdbx_seq_one_letter_code
_entity_poly.pdbx_strand_id
1 'polypeptide(L)'
;METARCLVRAAPAVQPTLSLLTRNGLLLSGLCADLVAHLPLTQEQWQSIPAPCPDLARALPAVQDRSAAEAGWLVGRLAEDQRALLQTATLSLGRAQQQGQRSMPAELMQRILALCLLDS
;
A
#
# COMPACT_ATOMS: atom_id res chain seq x y z
N MET A 1 -10.25 17.79 -10.29
CA MET A 1 -10.09 17.08 -9.00
C MET A 1 -8.81 17.45 -8.25
N GLU A 2 -8.13 18.56 -8.60
CA GLU A 2 -6.88 18.99 -7.95
C GLU A 2 -7.08 19.51 -6.52
N THR A 3 -8.21 20.18 -6.25
CA THR A 3 -8.44 20.89 -4.98
C THR A 3 -8.51 19.96 -3.78
N ALA A 4 -9.06 18.75 -3.95
CA ALA A 4 -9.10 17.73 -2.89
C ALA A 4 -7.69 17.20 -2.55
N ARG A 5 -6.82 17.05 -3.56
CA ARG A 5 -5.41 16.64 -3.37
C ARG A 5 -4.61 17.69 -2.60
N CYS A 6 -4.80 18.97 -2.92
CA CYS A 6 -4.13 20.06 -2.21
C CYS A 6 -4.56 20.13 -0.73
N LEU A 7 -5.82 19.87 -0.41
CA LEU A 7 -6.32 19.89 0.96
C LEU A 7 -5.76 18.74 1.81
N VAL A 8 -5.64 17.54 1.23
CA VAL A 8 -5.00 16.39 1.90
C VAL A 8 -3.53 16.68 2.22
N ARG A 9 -2.83 17.36 1.32
CA ARG A 9 -1.39 17.68 1.49
C ARG A 9 -1.14 18.79 2.53
N ALA A 10 -2.13 19.63 2.84
CA ALA A 10 -1.97 20.82 3.67
C ALA A 10 -2.49 20.69 5.12
N ALA A 11 -3.21 19.63 5.47
CA ALA A 11 -3.92 19.54 6.75
C ALA A 11 -3.18 18.69 7.82
N PRO A 12 -2.74 19.26 8.95
CA PRO A 12 -2.14 18.52 10.07
C PRO A 12 -3.18 17.89 11.03
N ALA A 13 -4.42 17.65 10.60
CA ALA A 13 -5.48 17.03 11.42
C ALA A 13 -6.10 15.82 10.68
N VAL A 14 -5.40 14.69 10.75
CA VAL A 14 -5.70 13.45 10.02
C VAL A 14 -6.98 12.75 10.52
N GLN A 15 -7.32 12.89 11.81
CA GLN A 15 -8.43 12.17 12.45
C GLN A 15 -9.82 12.55 11.89
N PRO A 16 -10.30 13.81 11.95
CA PRO A 16 -11.67 14.13 11.54
C PRO A 16 -11.88 13.97 10.03
N THR A 17 -10.83 14.17 9.23
CA THR A 17 -10.90 14.09 7.77
C THR A 17 -11.07 12.65 7.28
N LEU A 18 -10.37 11.68 7.88
CA LEU A 18 -10.56 10.26 7.55
C LEU A 18 -11.94 9.76 7.93
N SER A 19 -12.45 10.14 9.11
CA SER A 19 -13.81 9.76 9.57
C SER A 19 -14.90 10.34 8.66
N LEU A 20 -14.72 11.57 8.17
CA LEU A 20 -15.65 12.20 7.24
C LEU A 20 -15.58 11.59 5.83
N LEU A 21 -14.39 11.20 5.36
CA LEU A 21 -14.21 10.56 4.06
C LEU A 21 -14.76 9.12 4.02
N THR A 22 -14.56 8.35 5.09
CA THR A 22 -15.16 7.02 5.24
C THR A 22 -16.68 7.09 5.40
N ARG A 23 -17.20 8.05 6.18
CA ARG A 23 -18.66 8.25 6.37
C ARG A 23 -19.39 8.69 5.10
N ASN A 24 -18.72 9.40 4.18
CA ASN A 24 -19.32 9.84 2.91
C ASN A 24 -19.20 8.83 1.76
N GLY A 25 -18.61 7.64 1.97
CA GLY A 25 -18.46 6.62 0.91
C GLY A 25 -17.61 7.03 -0.29
N LEU A 26 -17.13 8.28 -0.31
CA LEU A 26 -16.28 8.89 -1.34
C LEU A 26 -14.81 8.60 -1.08
N LEU A 27 -14.49 7.33 -0.79
CA LEU A 27 -13.16 6.83 -1.08
C LEU A 27 -13.07 6.68 -2.60
N LEU A 28 -12.87 7.81 -3.28
CA LEU A 28 -12.39 7.86 -4.64
C LEU A 28 -11.18 6.93 -4.69
N SER A 29 -11.32 5.80 -5.39
CA SER A 29 -10.37 4.69 -5.32
C SER A 29 -8.91 5.14 -5.54
N GLY A 30 -8.66 6.25 -6.25
CA GLY A 30 -7.33 6.84 -6.45
C GLY A 30 -6.76 7.71 -5.32
N LEU A 31 -7.55 8.21 -4.37
CA LEU A 31 -7.05 9.09 -3.28
C LEU A 31 -6.57 8.29 -2.06
N CYS A 32 -7.06 7.05 -1.91
CA CYS A 32 -6.70 6.22 -0.76
C CYS A 32 -5.22 5.82 -0.80
N ALA A 33 -4.69 5.50 -1.99
CA ALA A 33 -3.27 5.18 -2.16
C ALA A 33 -2.37 6.39 -1.84
N ASP A 34 -2.73 7.58 -2.34
CA ASP A 34 -2.00 8.82 -2.08
C ASP A 34 -1.99 9.16 -0.57
N LEU A 35 -3.13 9.02 0.09
CA LEU A 35 -3.27 9.20 1.54
C LEU A 35 -2.35 8.26 2.33
N VAL A 36 -2.43 6.94 2.10
CA VAL A 36 -1.63 5.98 2.89
C VAL A 36 -0.14 6.03 2.54
N ALA A 37 0.20 6.46 1.31
CA ALA A 37 1.59 6.68 0.91
C ALA A 37 2.22 7.85 1.71
N HIS A 38 1.46 8.91 1.96
CA HIS A 38 1.99 10.13 2.59
C HIS A 38 1.75 10.23 4.11
N LEU A 39 0.76 9.52 4.64
CA LEU A 39 0.39 9.60 6.06
C LEU A 39 0.65 8.27 6.78
N PRO A 40 1.40 8.27 7.90
CA PRO A 40 1.45 7.12 8.79
C PRO A 40 0.08 6.94 9.44
N LEU A 41 -0.52 5.76 9.28
CA LEU A 41 -1.82 5.44 9.83
C LEU A 41 -1.70 4.50 11.02
N THR A 42 -2.57 4.69 12.02
CA THR A 42 -2.70 3.74 13.12
C THR A 42 -3.45 2.48 12.66
N GLN A 43 -3.31 1.39 13.41
CA GLN A 43 -4.00 0.12 13.11
C GLN A 43 -5.52 0.29 13.00
N GLU A 44 -6.13 1.10 13.87
CA GLU A 44 -7.57 1.38 13.86
C GLU A 44 -8.01 2.16 12.61
N GLN A 45 -7.16 3.08 12.14
CA GLN A 45 -7.39 3.82 10.90
C GLN A 45 -7.28 2.90 9.68
N TRP A 46 -6.32 1.98 9.69
CA TRP A 46 -6.23 0.92 8.68
C TRP A 46 -7.51 0.08 8.64
N GLN A 47 -8.09 -0.30 9.79
CA GLN A 47 -9.36 -1.03 9.85
C GLN A 47 -10.55 -0.30 9.21
N SER A 48 -10.50 1.03 9.19
CA SER A 48 -11.52 1.85 8.54
C SER A 48 -11.39 1.90 7.01
N ILE A 49 -10.25 1.47 6.46
CA ILE A 49 -10.04 1.39 5.00
C ILE A 49 -10.79 0.16 4.47
N PRO A 50 -11.71 0.33 3.51
CA PRO A 50 -12.45 -0.77 2.91
C PRO A 50 -11.51 -1.72 2.18
N ALA A 51 -11.91 -2.99 2.14
CA ALA A 51 -11.25 -4.02 1.37
C ALA A 51 -12.28 -4.69 0.44
N PRO A 52 -11.94 -5.02 -0.82
CA PRO A 52 -10.65 -4.79 -1.47
C PRO A 52 -10.52 -3.38 -2.07
N CYS A 53 -9.31 -2.80 -2.00
CA CYS A 53 -9.01 -1.53 -2.66
C CYS A 53 -7.85 -1.73 -3.65
N PRO A 54 -8.13 -1.78 -4.97
CA PRO A 54 -7.12 -2.15 -5.95
C PRO A 54 -5.98 -1.12 -6.06
N ASP A 55 -6.29 0.14 -5.82
CA ASP A 55 -5.34 1.24 -5.95
C ASP A 55 -4.25 1.25 -4.85
N LEU A 56 -4.51 0.57 -3.72
CA LEU A 56 -3.59 0.54 -2.57
C LEU A 56 -2.22 -0.05 -2.91
N ALA A 57 -2.14 -0.92 -3.92
CA ALA A 57 -0.86 -1.43 -4.41
C ALA A 57 0.14 -0.33 -4.73
N ARG A 58 -0.34 0.81 -5.25
CA ARG A 58 0.53 1.95 -5.59
C ARG A 58 1.19 2.60 -4.39
N ALA A 59 0.61 2.43 -3.22
CA ALA A 59 1.16 2.96 -1.98
C ALA A 59 2.08 1.97 -1.26
N LEU A 60 2.11 0.69 -1.64
CA LEU A 60 2.99 -0.32 -1.05
C LEU A 60 4.46 0.13 -0.98
N PRO A 61 5.10 0.66 -2.04
CA PRO A 61 6.51 1.04 -1.95
C PRO A 61 6.76 2.14 -0.92
N ALA A 62 5.88 3.15 -0.85
CA ALA A 62 6.00 4.26 0.10
C ALA A 62 5.72 3.82 1.55
N VAL A 63 4.74 2.94 1.75
CA VAL A 63 4.40 2.40 3.06
C VAL A 63 5.48 1.44 3.55
N GLN A 64 6.09 0.65 2.66
CA GLN A 64 7.13 -0.30 3.00
C GLN A 64 8.43 0.37 3.44
N ASP A 65 8.84 1.45 2.75
CA ASP A 65 9.99 2.28 3.14
C ASP A 65 9.81 2.88 4.55
N ARG A 66 8.56 3.17 4.93
CA ARG A 66 8.21 3.72 6.24
C ARG A 66 8.05 2.66 7.34
N SER A 67 7.35 1.56 7.06
CA SER A 67 6.98 0.56 8.07
C SER A 67 6.56 -0.78 7.47
N ALA A 68 7.30 -1.84 7.82
CA ALA A 68 6.96 -3.21 7.47
C ALA A 68 5.61 -3.66 8.06
N ALA A 69 5.22 -3.15 9.24
CA ALA A 69 3.94 -3.48 9.87
C ALA A 69 2.75 -2.89 9.08
N GLU A 70 2.85 -1.61 8.66
CA GLU A 70 1.83 -0.99 7.82
C GLU A 70 1.72 -1.67 6.46
N ALA A 71 2.86 -2.07 5.86
CA ALA A 71 2.86 -2.80 4.59
C ALA A 71 2.13 -4.15 4.71
N GLY A 72 2.26 -4.85 5.84
CA GLY A 72 1.49 -6.05 6.13
C GLY A 72 -0.01 -5.80 6.18
N TRP A 73 -0.45 -4.71 6.81
CA TRP A 73 -1.86 -4.31 6.83
C TRP A 73 -2.40 -3.90 5.46
N LEU A 74 -1.55 -3.31 4.61
CA LEU A 74 -1.88 -2.97 3.24
C LEU A 74 -2.08 -4.22 2.39
N VAL A 75 -1.14 -5.17 2.43
CA VAL A 75 -1.23 -6.43 1.68
C VAL A 75 -2.51 -7.20 2.01
N GLY A 76 -2.97 -7.15 3.27
CA GLY A 76 -4.24 -7.73 3.70
C GLY A 76 -5.49 -7.13 3.04
N ARG A 77 -5.38 -5.93 2.44
CA ARG A 77 -6.48 -5.19 1.79
C ARG A 77 -6.40 -5.16 0.27
N LEU A 78 -5.36 -5.77 -0.30
CA LEU A 78 -5.23 -5.93 -1.74
C LEU A 78 -6.28 -6.89 -2.29
N ALA A 79 -6.64 -6.71 -3.56
CA ALA A 79 -7.48 -7.66 -4.28
C ALA A 79 -6.81 -9.04 -4.33
N GLU A 80 -7.59 -10.11 -4.50
CA GLU A 80 -7.08 -11.49 -4.58
C GLU A 80 -6.04 -11.66 -5.71
N ASP A 81 -6.30 -11.07 -6.87
CA ASP A 81 -5.40 -11.14 -8.03
C ASP A 81 -4.01 -10.54 -7.71
N GLN A 82 -3.99 -9.35 -7.11
CA GLN A 82 -2.76 -8.68 -6.69
C GLN A 82 -2.02 -9.46 -5.59
N ARG A 83 -2.74 -10.09 -4.66
CA ARG A 83 -2.13 -10.96 -3.66
C ARG A 83 -1.51 -12.20 -4.31
N ALA A 84 -2.17 -12.79 -5.29
CA ALA A 84 -1.64 -13.94 -6.05
C ALA A 84 -0.39 -13.56 -6.85
N LEU A 85 -0.38 -12.38 -7.47
CA LEU A 85 0.80 -11.83 -8.16
C LEU A 85 1.97 -11.62 -7.20
N LEU A 86 1.74 -11.01 -6.04
CA LEU A 86 2.79 -10.79 -5.04
C LEU A 86 3.34 -12.11 -4.50
N GLN A 87 2.49 -13.11 -4.26
CA GLN A 87 2.93 -14.44 -3.88
C GLN A 87 3.77 -15.10 -4.98
N THR A 88 3.34 -15.03 -6.23
CA THR A 88 4.06 -15.58 -7.38
C THR A 88 5.43 -14.92 -7.58
N ALA A 89 5.49 -13.59 -7.46
CA ALA A 89 6.74 -12.83 -7.53
C ALA A 89 7.67 -13.19 -6.37
N THR A 90 7.13 -13.35 -5.15
CA THR A 90 7.90 -13.75 -3.96
C THR A 90 8.50 -15.14 -4.14
N LEU A 91 7.71 -16.10 -4.65
CA LEU A 91 8.17 -17.46 -4.91
C LEU A 91 9.23 -17.50 -6.02
N SER A 92 9.02 -16.74 -7.10
CA SER A 92 9.99 -16.64 -8.21
C SER A 92 11.32 -16.05 -7.75
N LEU A 93 11.29 -14.97 -6.97
CA LEU A 93 12.48 -14.37 -6.38
C LEU A 93 13.16 -15.30 -5.37
N GLY A 94 12.39 -15.99 -4.53
CA GLY A 94 12.92 -16.99 -3.60
C GLY A 94 13.67 -18.09 -4.33
N ARG A 95 13.12 -18.62 -5.42
CA ARG A 95 13.80 -19.61 -6.28
C ARG A 95 15.07 -19.06 -6.91
N ALA A 96 15.03 -17.83 -7.45
CA ALA A 96 16.20 -17.19 -8.04
C ALA A 96 17.33 -16.97 -7.02
N GLN A 97 17.01 -16.61 -5.78
CA GLN A 97 17.99 -16.47 -4.69
C GLN A 97 18.63 -17.81 -4.31
N GLN A 98 17.83 -18.87 -4.24
CA GLN A 98 18.33 -20.22 -3.92
C GLN A 98 19.24 -20.77 -5.03
N GLN A 99 18.94 -20.46 -6.30
CA GLN A 99 19.76 -20.89 -7.44
C GLN A 99 21.02 -20.03 -7.65
N GLY A 100 20.97 -18.75 -7.27
CA GLY A 100 22.04 -17.78 -7.54
C GLY A 100 23.07 -17.59 -6.42
N GLN A 101 22.89 -18.20 -5.24
CA GLN A 101 23.81 -18.12 -4.10
C GLN A 101 24.18 -16.68 -3.66
N ARG A 102 23.38 -15.70 -4.05
CA ARG A 102 23.44 -14.31 -3.59
C ARG A 102 22.18 -14.03 -2.79
N SER A 103 22.36 -13.96 -1.48
CA SER A 103 21.35 -13.44 -0.57
C SER A 103 21.10 -11.98 -0.93
N MET A 104 19.91 -11.66 -1.42
CA MET A 104 19.53 -10.27 -1.63
C MET A 104 19.11 -9.64 -0.30
N PRO A 105 19.47 -8.38 -0.05
CA PRO A 105 18.89 -7.59 1.03
C PRO A 105 17.36 -7.61 0.97
N ALA A 106 16.72 -7.77 2.12
CA ALA A 106 15.26 -7.79 2.23
C ALA A 106 14.60 -6.55 1.60
N GLU A 107 15.23 -5.38 1.75
CA GLU A 107 14.81 -4.11 1.15
C GLU A 107 14.69 -4.17 -0.38
N LEU A 108 15.64 -4.82 -1.06
CA LEU A 108 15.60 -4.94 -2.53
C LEU A 108 14.51 -5.91 -2.97
N MET A 109 14.35 -7.03 -2.26
CA MET A 109 13.28 -7.98 -2.55
C MET A 109 11.90 -7.31 -2.39
N GLN A 110 11.70 -6.60 -1.30
CA GLN A 110 10.51 -5.82 -1.01
C GLN A 110 10.19 -4.80 -2.11
N ARG A 111 11.20 -4.05 -2.55
CA ARG A 111 11.06 -3.05 -3.62
C ARG A 111 10.71 -3.67 -4.98
N ILE A 112 11.29 -4.83 -5.32
CA ILE A 112 10.94 -5.56 -6.55
C ILE A 112 9.48 -6.03 -6.48
N LEU A 113 9.04 -6.58 -5.34
CA LEU A 113 7.66 -7.01 -5.14
C LEU A 113 6.66 -5.85 -5.26
N ALA A 114 7.01 -4.68 -4.73
CA ALA A 114 6.21 -3.47 -4.87
C ALA A 114 6.08 -3.02 -6.32
N LEU A 115 7.15 -3.12 -7.12
CA LEU A 115 7.12 -2.80 -8.54
C LEU A 115 6.24 -3.77 -9.34
N CYS A 116 6.23 -5.06 -9.01
CA CYS A 116 5.37 -6.04 -9.69
C CYS A 116 3.88 -5.70 -9.59
N LEU A 117 3.45 -5.06 -8.51
CA LEU A 117 2.06 -4.64 -8.32
C LEU A 117 1.69 -3.34 -9.06
N LEU A 118 2.68 -2.56 -9.50
CA LEU A 118 2.46 -1.31 -10.23
C LEU A 118 2.25 -1.51 -11.73
N ASP A 119 2.68 -2.65 -12.27
CA ASP A 119 2.64 -3.00 -13.69
C ASP A 119 1.39 -3.83 -14.08
N SER A 120 0.50 -4.10 -13.10
CA SER A 120 -0.70 -4.95 -13.24
C SER A 120 -1.96 -4.17 -13.63
#